data_AF-A0A4Q2QP61-F1
#
_entry.id   AF-A0A4Q2QP61-F1
#
_cell.length_a   1.000
_cell.length_b   1.000
_cell.length_c   1.000
_cell.angle_alpha   90.00
_cell.angle_beta   90.00
_cell.angle_gamma   90.00
#
_symmetry.space_group_name_H-M   'P 1'
#
loop_
_entity.id
_entity.type
_entity.pdbx_description
1 polymer ?
#
loop_
_entity_poly.entity_id
_entity_poly.type
_entity_poly.pdbx_seq_one_letter_code
_entity_poly.pdbx_strand_id
1 'polypeptide(L)' 'MSGANASGYLESRTMKTETPTVKMVAIAADEAGQRIDNFLRTQLKGVPKSMIYRILRKGEVRVNKKRVKPEYKL' A
#
# COMPACT_ATOMS: atom_id res chain seq x y z
N MET A 1 -11.99 20.60 51.59
CA MET A 1 -12.04 19.15 51.33
C MET A 1 -13.16 18.89 50.33
N SER A 2 -12.93 17.97 49.39
CA SER A 2 -13.78 17.64 48.23
C SER A 2 -13.61 18.62 47.07
N GLY A 3 -13.02 18.29 45.92
CA GLY A 3 -12.69 16.99 45.35
C GLY A 3 -12.86 17.12 43.84
N ALA A 4 -11.89 17.73 43.17
CA ALA A 4 -11.88 17.86 41.72
C ALA A 4 -11.65 16.47 41.10
N ASN A 5 -12.71 15.84 40.59
CA ASN A 5 -12.60 14.61 39.81
C ASN A 5 -12.03 14.92 38.42
N ALA A 6 -10.71 15.08 38.34
CA ALA A 6 -9.93 15.13 37.11
C ALA A 6 -9.63 13.70 36.60
N SER A 7 -10.64 12.84 36.52
CA SER A 7 -10.48 11.47 36.00
C SER A 7 -11.08 11.39 34.61
N GLY A 8 -10.22 11.28 33.59
CA GLY A 8 -10.68 11.00 32.23
C GLY A 8 -9.77 11.38 31.07
N TYR A 9 -8.55 11.88 31.30
CA TYR A 9 -7.63 12.26 30.22
C TYR A 9 -6.39 11.37 30.15
N LEU A 10 -6.49 10.03 30.27
CA LEU A 10 -5.30 9.17 30.21
C LEU A 10 -5.50 7.79 29.56
N GLU A 11 -6.21 7.66 28.45
CA GLU A 11 -6.09 6.45 27.63
C GLU A 11 -6.08 6.80 26.14
N SER A 12 -5.02 7.50 25.71
CA SER A 12 -4.64 7.50 24.30
C SER A 12 -4.28 6.08 23.91
N ARG A 13 -5.27 5.35 23.36
CA ARG A 13 -5.10 4.04 22.73
C ARG A 13 -3.86 4.11 21.86
N THR A 14 -2.82 3.39 22.25
CA THR A 14 -1.55 3.35 21.51
C THR A 14 -1.88 3.00 20.06
N MET A 15 -1.67 3.96 19.15
CA MET A 15 -1.81 3.71 17.73
C MET A 15 -0.71 2.72 17.37
N LYS A 16 -1.06 1.43 17.26
CA LYS A 16 -0.18 0.41 16.71
C LYS A 16 0.09 0.79 15.25
N THR A 17 1.23 1.42 15.00
CA THR A 17 1.79 1.54 13.66
C THR A 17 2.28 0.16 13.26
N GLU A 18 1.39 -0.65 12.69
CA GLU A 18 1.80 -1.91 12.06
C GLU A 18 2.81 -1.59 10.97
N THR A 19 3.96 -2.24 11.03
CA THR A 19 5.01 -2.10 10.02
C THR A 19 4.44 -2.50 8.66
N PRO A 20 4.68 -1.73 7.58
CA PRO A 20 4.14 -2.05 6.28
C PRO A 20 4.70 -3.40 5.80
N THR A 21 3.82 -4.40 5.71
CA THR A 21 4.16 -5.74 5.21
C THR A 21 4.29 -5.73 3.69
N VAL A 22 5.38 -6.28 3.17
CA VAL A 22 5.62 -6.42 1.73
C VAL A 22 5.00 -7.71 1.22
N LYS A 23 4.22 -7.64 0.14
CA LYS A 23 3.70 -8.82 -0.58
C LYS A 23 4.55 -9.08 -1.82
N MET A 24 5.06 -10.31 -1.95
CA MET A 24 5.73 -10.78 -3.16
C MET A 24 4.73 -11.54 -4.02
N VAL A 25 4.74 -11.29 -5.34
CA VAL A 25 3.87 -11.95 -6.31
C VAL A 25 4.72 -12.38 -7.49
N ALA A 26 4.62 -13.66 -7.86
CA ALA A 26 5.21 -14.18 -9.09
C ALA A 26 4.24 -13.95 -10.25
N ILE A 27 4.75 -13.49 -11.39
CA ILE A 27 3.94 -13.25 -12.58
C ILE A 27 3.78 -14.56 -13.35
N ALA A 28 2.54 -14.91 -13.68
CA ALA A 28 2.25 -16.09 -14.49
C ALA A 28 2.39 -15.79 -16.01
N ALA A 29 2.47 -16.83 -16.83
CA ALA A 29 2.74 -16.69 -18.26
C ALA A 29 1.64 -15.95 -19.03
N ASP A 30 0.39 -16.08 -18.58
CA ASP A 30 -0.79 -15.38 -19.10
C ASP A 30 -0.82 -13.89 -18.73
N GLU A 31 -0.15 -13.53 -17.64
CA GLU A 31 -0.01 -12.15 -17.18
C GLU A 31 1.23 -11.45 -17.76
N ALA A 32 2.14 -12.20 -18.38
CA ALA A 32 3.38 -11.66 -18.96
C ALA A 32 3.10 -10.73 -20.15
N GLY A 33 3.94 -9.70 -20.32
CA GLY A 33 3.84 -8.73 -21.40
C GLY A 33 2.80 -7.62 -21.20
N GLN A 34 1.93 -7.73 -20.19
CA GLN A 34 0.99 -6.66 -19.85
C GLN A 34 1.68 -5.52 -19.10
N ARG A 35 1.11 -4.32 -19.16
CA ARG A 35 1.59 -3.19 -18.36
C ARG A 35 1.34 -3.42 -16.87
N ILE A 36 2.28 -3.02 -16.02
CA ILE A 36 2.18 -3.17 -14.57
C ILE A 36 0.95 -2.47 -13.98
N ASP A 37 0.53 -1.33 -14.53
CA ASP A 37 -0.67 -0.63 -14.07
C ASP A 37 -1.96 -1.40 -14.35
N ASN A 38 -2.01 -2.17 -15.45
CA ASN A 38 -3.10 -3.09 -15.75
C ASN A 38 -3.12 -4.25 -14.78
N PHE A 39 -1.95 -4.88 -14.55
CA PHE A 39 -1.81 -5.95 -13.56
C PHE A 39 -2.27 -5.49 -12.17
N LEU A 40 -1.78 -4.34 -11.69
CA LEU A 40 -2.14 -3.79 -10.39
C LEU A 40 -3.62 -3.45 -10.28
N ARG A 41 -4.26 -3.00 -11.36
CA ARG A 41 -5.71 -2.70 -11.37
C ARG A 41 -6.54 -3.98 -11.20
N THR A 42 -6.09 -5.08 -11.78
CA THR A 42 -6.74 -6.40 -11.63
C THR A 42 -6.54 -6.96 -10.22
N GLN A 43 -5.33 -6.80 -9.66
CA GLN A 43 -4.97 -7.30 -8.33
C GLN A 43 -5.56 -6.45 -7.20
N LEU A 44 -5.64 -5.13 -7.37
CA LEU A 44 -6.13 -4.16 -6.39
C LEU A 44 -7.51 -3.65 -6.78
N LYS A 45 -8.50 -4.55 -6.81
CA LYS A 45 -9.88 -4.22 -7.18
C LYS A 45 -10.45 -3.14 -6.25
N GLY A 46 -11.14 -2.17 -6.84
CA GLY A 46 -11.73 -1.04 -6.10
C GLY A 46 -10.76 0.09 -5.76
N VAL A 47 -9.45 -0.07 -6.01
CA VAL A 47 -8.49 1.01 -5.79
C VAL A 47 -8.55 2.02 -6.94
N PRO A 48 -8.68 3.33 -6.65
CA PRO A 48 -8.69 4.36 -7.68
C PRO A 48 -7.38 4.39 -8.49
N LYS A 49 -7.50 4.71 -9.79
CA LYS A 49 -6.33 4.82 -10.69
C LYS A 49 -5.27 5.77 -10.12
N SER A 50 -5.65 6.91 -9.57
CA SER A 50 -4.72 7.90 -9.00
C SER A 50 -3.85 7.30 -7.87
N MET A 51 -4.41 6.40 -7.07
CA MET A 51 -3.70 5.73 -5.97
C MET A 51 -2.68 4.72 -6.51
N ILE A 52 -3.03 3.93 -7.54
CA ILE A 52 -2.09 3.03 -8.21
C ILE A 52 -0.89 3.81 -8.76
N TYR A 53 -1.15 4.95 -9.42
CA TYR A 53 -0.08 5.79 -9.94
C TYR A 53 0.75 6.43 -8.82
N ARG A 54 0.14 6.80 -7.70
CA ARG A 54 0.84 7.34 -6.53
C ARG A 54 1.83 6.31 -5.95
N ILE A 55 1.41 5.07 -5.73
CA ILE A 55 2.28 4.02 -5.15
C ILE A 55 3.42 3.64 -6.11
N LEU A 56 3.16 3.61 -7.42
CA LEU A 56 4.19 3.40 -8.44
C LEU A 56 5.23 4.53 -8.44
N ARG A 57 4.79 5.80 -8.47
CA ARG A 57 5.70 6.96 -8.46
C ARG A 57 6.49 7.08 -7.16
N LYS A 58 5.88 6.76 -6.01
CA LYS A 58 6.59 6.71 -4.72
C LYS A 58 7.58 5.54 -4.63
N GLY A 59 7.47 4.55 -5.53
CA GLY A 59 8.32 3.36 -5.56
C GLY A 59 7.98 2.32 -4.50
N GLU A 60 6.73 2.31 -4.05
CA GLU A 60 6.17 1.29 -3.16
C GLU A 60 6.01 -0.06 -3.90
N VAL A 61 5.82 0.00 -5.23
CA VAL A 61 5.82 -1.18 -6.11
C VAL A 61 7.18 -1.34 -6.79
N ARG A 62 7.71 -2.56 -6.77
CA ARG A 62 8.99 -2.91 -7.39
C ARG A 62 8.84 -4.17 -8.24
N VAL A 63 9.54 -4.21 -9.36
CA VAL A 63 9.68 -5.41 -10.21
C VAL A 63 11.14 -5.80 -10.19
N ASN A 64 11.44 -7.05 -9.83
CA ASN A 64 12.81 -7.56 -9.77
C ASN A 64 13.77 -6.61 -9.02
N LYS A 65 13.32 -6.11 -7.86
CA LYS A 65 14.04 -5.15 -6.99
C LYS A 65 14.23 -3.74 -7.57
N LYS A 66 13.66 -3.42 -8.74
CA LYS A 66 13.75 -2.09 -9.38
C LYS A 66 12.44 -1.31 -9.29
N ARG A 67 12.53 0.01 -9.20
CA ARG A 67 11.39 0.93 -9.39
C ARG A 67 11.04 0.99 -10.87
N VAL A 68 9.75 1.00 -11.18
CA VAL A 68 9.27 0.98 -12.57
C VAL A 68 8.20 2.05 -12.80
N LYS A 69 8.08 2.48 -14.06
CA LYS A 69 7.01 3.39 -14.49
C LYS A 69 5.70 2.59 -14.75
N PRO A 70 4.52 3.23 -14.74
CA PRO A 70 3.25 2.57 -15.02
C PRO A 70 3.19 1.83 -16.37
N GLU A 71 3.97 2.28 -17.36
CA GLU A 71 4.02 1.69 -18.71
C GLU A 71 4.94 0.45 -18.81
N TYR A 72 5.62 0.09 -17.72
CA TYR A 72 6.52 -1.06 -17.69
C TYR A 72 5.75 -2.35 -17.98
N LYS A 73 6.28 -3.18 -18.89
CA LYS A 73 5.72 -4.49 -19.25
C LYS A 73 6.34 -5.58 -18.39
N LEU A 74 5.48 -6.38 -17.74
CA LEU A 74 5.86 -7.47 -16.86
C LEU A 74 6.46 -8.66 -17.61
#